data_AF-A0A7W0H3M2-F1
#
_entry.id   AF-A0A7W0H3M2-F1
#
_cell.length_a   1.000
_cell.length_b   1.000
_cell.length_c   1.000
_cell.angle_alpha   90.00
_cell.angle_beta   90.00
_cell.angle_gamma   90.00
#
_symmetry.space_group_name_H-M   'P 1'
#
loop_
_entity.id
_entity.type
_entity.pdbx_description
1 polymer ?
#
loop_
_entity_poly.entity_id
_entity_poly.type
_entity_poly.pdbx_seq_one_letter_code
_entity_poly.pdbx_strand_id
1 'polypeptide(L)'
;MRASAREPGRIALRVNARPGVELTVRDELTGAQRTLTPSTEETVLGRFARWSCASTLRRFTTMQAAADGSPATATADVRTPSCAHRMTMDGPRMTMAPHGAAMHLRDRWHLGDFAVRFCVRTPGARERCRTVQLRPGPHERTVRFRAVRPGGYVVTAAMPYQRVRRTMRANPPSGRLRILATGDSMIQLIDSFIRERARSVRALVRSDARVSTGISKPSLLDWRVHAREQAAGLRPDVTVVFLGANDGFPIAGAACCGVSWIAEYARRAREMMRTYARGGRGRVYWLLLPAPRDGLFRQIFPAVNAALRQAAQGLGDDVRLIELDEVFTPGGRFRSSMEIDGKRVRVRQSDGVHLNTTGAALAARLVMSALRRDRMLP
;
A
#
# COMPACT_ATOMS: atom_id res chain seq x y z
N MET A 1 -29.53 -32.34 -30.39
CA MET A 1 -29.01 -32.03 -29.04
C MET A 1 -29.13 -30.53 -28.76
N ARG A 2 -29.27 -30.10 -27.50
CA ARG A 2 -29.15 -28.70 -27.07
C ARG A 2 -28.25 -28.59 -25.85
N ALA A 3 -27.45 -27.53 -25.77
CA ALA A 3 -26.57 -27.23 -24.64
C ALA A 3 -27.00 -25.92 -23.95
N SER A 4 -26.88 -25.86 -22.63
CA SER A 4 -27.31 -24.71 -21.81
C SER A 4 -26.29 -24.40 -20.71
N ALA A 5 -26.04 -23.11 -20.46
CA ALA A 5 -25.14 -22.62 -19.42
C ALA A 5 -25.85 -21.64 -18.46
N ARG A 6 -27.12 -21.92 -18.12
CA ARG A 6 -27.91 -21.06 -17.23
C ARG A 6 -27.48 -21.11 -15.76
N GLU A 7 -27.00 -22.27 -15.30
CA GLU A 7 -26.47 -22.44 -13.94
C GLU A 7 -25.00 -22.03 -13.86
N PRO A 8 -24.58 -21.21 -12.88
CA PRO A 8 -23.19 -20.83 -12.69
C PRO A 8 -22.25 -22.04 -12.63
N GLY A 9 -21.20 -22.01 -13.46
CA GLY A 9 -20.15 -23.03 -13.48
C GLY A 9 -20.53 -24.35 -14.11
N ARG A 10 -21.75 -24.50 -14.65
CA ARG A 10 -22.26 -25.77 -15.18
C ARG A 10 -22.82 -25.65 -16.58
N ILE A 11 -22.64 -26.72 -17.33
CA ILE A 11 -23.26 -26.94 -18.64
C ILE A 11 -24.17 -28.15 -18.52
N ALA A 12 -25.43 -27.93 -18.86
CA ALA A 12 -26.42 -28.98 -19.00
C ALA A 12 -26.61 -29.32 -20.48
N LEU A 13 -26.76 -30.60 -20.79
CA LEU A 13 -27.10 -31.07 -22.13
C LEU A 13 -28.49 -31.70 -22.12
N ARG A 14 -29.29 -31.40 -23.14
CA ARG A 14 -30.53 -32.10 -23.45
C ARG A 14 -30.32 -32.83 -24.77
N VAL A 15 -30.39 -34.15 -24.72
CA VAL A 15 -30.12 -35.05 -25.85
C VAL A 15 -31.39 -35.82 -26.18
N ASN A 16 -31.68 -35.92 -27.48
CA ASN A 16 -32.72 -36.81 -27.98
C ASN A 16 -31.99 -38.05 -28.50
N ALA A 17 -32.28 -39.21 -27.91
CA ALA A 17 -31.56 -40.44 -28.16
C ALA A 17 -32.50 -41.64 -27.99
N ARG A 18 -32.19 -42.75 -28.66
CA ARG A 18 -33.04 -43.94 -28.62
C ARG A 18 -32.96 -44.61 -27.24
N PRO A 19 -34.11 -44.93 -26.61
CA PRO A 19 -34.14 -45.70 -25.37
C PRO A 19 -33.45 -47.07 -25.55
N GLY A 20 -32.69 -47.49 -24.55
CA GLY A 20 -32.04 -48.80 -24.53
C GLY A 20 -30.78 -48.93 -25.41
N VAL A 21 -30.42 -47.91 -26.20
CA VAL A 21 -29.22 -47.92 -27.07
C VAL A 21 -28.14 -47.02 -26.47
N GLU A 22 -26.90 -47.51 -26.44
CA GLU A 22 -25.77 -46.77 -25.89
C GLU A 22 -25.51 -45.44 -26.62
N LEU A 23 -25.48 -44.35 -25.86
CA LEU A 23 -25.19 -42.99 -26.32
C LEU A 23 -23.86 -42.52 -25.72
N THR A 24 -22.92 -42.13 -26.59
CA THR A 24 -21.68 -41.48 -26.18
C THR A 24 -21.78 -39.98 -26.42
N VAL A 25 -21.40 -39.17 -25.42
CA VAL A 25 -21.32 -37.71 -25.52
C VAL A 25 -19.88 -37.27 -25.27
N ARG A 26 -19.32 -36.50 -26.21
CA ARG A 26 -17.96 -35.97 -26.17
C ARG A 26 -17.96 -34.45 -25.97
N ASP A 27 -17.08 -33.97 -25.10
CA ASP A 27 -16.71 -32.56 -25.02
C ASP A 27 -15.47 -32.31 -25.87
N GLU A 28 -15.62 -31.58 -26.97
CA GLU A 28 -14.54 -31.37 -27.94
C GLU A 28 -13.39 -30.53 -27.37
N LEU A 29 -13.65 -29.73 -26.32
CA LEU A 29 -12.60 -28.93 -25.69
C LEU A 29 -11.64 -29.79 -24.84
N THR A 30 -12.17 -30.73 -24.07
CA THR A 30 -11.38 -31.50 -23.09
C THR A 30 -11.06 -32.91 -23.57
N GLY A 31 -11.74 -33.38 -24.63
CA GLY A 31 -11.70 -34.78 -25.05
C GLY A 31 -12.49 -35.72 -24.14
N ALA A 32 -13.07 -35.23 -23.04
CA ALA A 32 -13.82 -36.06 -22.10
C ALA A 32 -15.05 -36.66 -22.79
N GLN A 33 -15.26 -37.96 -22.56
CA GLN A 33 -16.41 -38.69 -23.07
C GLN A 33 -17.23 -39.26 -21.91
N ARG A 34 -18.53 -39.33 -22.10
CA ARG A 34 -19.45 -39.98 -21.18
C ARG A 34 -20.43 -40.82 -21.95
N THR A 35 -20.53 -42.07 -21.55
CA THR A 35 -21.42 -43.05 -22.16
C THR A 35 -22.57 -43.33 -21.21
N LEU A 36 -23.78 -43.43 -21.76
CA LEU A 36 -25.00 -43.74 -21.01
C LEU A 36 -26.00 -44.47 -21.89
N THR A 37 -26.92 -45.21 -21.28
CA THR A 37 -28.05 -45.83 -21.96
C THR A 37 -29.33 -45.09 -21.57
N PRO A 38 -29.90 -44.25 -22.46
CA PRO A 38 -31.13 -43.52 -22.20
C PRO A 38 -32.29 -44.48 -21.89
N SER A 39 -33.12 -44.17 -20.89
CA SER A 39 -34.37 -44.89 -20.62
C SER A 39 -35.58 -44.27 -21.34
N THR A 40 -35.43 -43.04 -21.82
CA THR A 40 -36.47 -42.25 -22.50
C THR A 40 -35.86 -41.51 -23.69
N GLU A 41 -36.71 -41.07 -24.62
CA GLU A 41 -36.25 -40.38 -25.84
C GLU A 41 -35.53 -39.06 -25.54
N GLU A 42 -36.00 -38.30 -24.55
CA GLU A 42 -35.34 -37.08 -24.08
C GLU A 42 -34.59 -37.35 -22.77
N THR A 43 -33.27 -37.23 -22.80
CA THR A 43 -32.42 -37.34 -21.60
C THR A 43 -31.78 -36.00 -21.27
N VAL A 44 -31.86 -35.59 -20.00
CA VAL A 44 -31.24 -34.36 -19.49
C VAL A 44 -30.02 -34.68 -18.64
N LEU A 45 -28.85 -34.27 -19.10
CA LEU A 45 -27.57 -34.36 -18.40
C LEU A 45 -27.29 -33.03 -17.68
N GLY A 46 -27.89 -32.83 -16.50
CA GLY A 46 -27.86 -31.54 -15.77
C GLY A 46 -26.48 -31.09 -15.28
N ARG A 47 -25.51 -32.01 -15.14
CA ARG A 47 -24.12 -31.71 -14.74
C ARG A 47 -23.15 -32.43 -15.67
N PHE A 48 -23.23 -32.11 -16.96
CA PHE A 48 -22.37 -32.75 -17.94
C PHE A 48 -20.94 -32.22 -17.88
N ALA A 49 -20.78 -30.89 -17.97
CA ALA A 49 -19.49 -30.24 -17.98
C ALA A 49 -19.45 -28.99 -17.11
N ARG A 50 -18.25 -28.57 -16.70
CA ARG A 50 -18.01 -27.32 -15.98
C ARG A 50 -17.64 -26.21 -16.94
N TRP A 51 -17.94 -24.95 -16.61
CA TRP A 51 -17.39 -23.82 -17.37
C TRP A 51 -15.86 -23.83 -17.34
N SER A 52 -15.23 -23.26 -18.37
CA SER A 52 -13.77 -23.17 -18.47
C SER A 52 -13.36 -21.72 -18.59
N CYS A 53 -12.27 -21.34 -17.92
CA CYS A 53 -11.65 -20.03 -18.14
C CYS A 53 -10.82 -19.99 -19.43
N ALA A 54 -10.43 -21.14 -19.98
CA ALA A 54 -9.60 -21.23 -21.18
C ALA A 54 -10.39 -21.00 -22.47
N SER A 55 -11.69 -21.30 -22.48
CA SER A 55 -12.58 -21.04 -23.62
C SER A 55 -13.98 -20.71 -23.15
N THR A 56 -14.57 -19.68 -23.78
CA THR A 56 -15.98 -19.31 -23.57
C THR A 56 -16.92 -20.06 -24.51
N LEU A 57 -16.42 -20.66 -25.59
CA LEU A 57 -17.22 -21.47 -26.51
C LEU A 57 -16.95 -22.95 -26.25
N ARG A 58 -18.02 -23.72 -26.10
CA ARG A 58 -17.98 -25.17 -25.88
C ARG A 58 -18.81 -25.86 -26.92
N ARG A 59 -18.24 -26.94 -27.48
CA ARG A 59 -18.88 -27.81 -28.45
C ARG A 59 -18.96 -29.21 -27.89
N PHE A 60 -20.13 -29.81 -28.02
CA PHE A 60 -20.40 -31.18 -27.65
C PHE A 60 -20.88 -31.95 -28.87
N THR A 61 -20.49 -33.22 -28.96
CA THR A 61 -20.91 -34.13 -30.01
C THR A 61 -21.47 -35.39 -29.38
N THR A 62 -22.62 -35.86 -29.85
CA THR A 62 -23.16 -37.17 -29.50
C THR A 62 -22.89 -38.17 -30.60
N MET A 63 -22.77 -39.44 -30.23
CA MET A 63 -22.68 -40.58 -31.14
C MET A 63 -23.52 -41.73 -30.58
N GLN A 64 -24.45 -42.26 -31.39
CA GLN A 64 -25.29 -43.41 -31.08
C GLN A 64 -25.50 -44.21 -32.38
N ALA A 65 -25.70 -45.53 -32.31
CA ALA A 65 -26.15 -46.27 -33.49
C ALA A 65 -27.52 -45.77 -33.95
N ALA A 66 -27.81 -45.81 -35.25
CA ALA A 66 -29.11 -45.56 -35.88
C ALA A 66 -29.88 -46.88 -36.08
N ALA A 67 -31.13 -46.81 -36.54
CA ALA A 67 -31.98 -47.99 -36.72
C ALA A 67 -31.43 -48.97 -37.75
N ASP A 68 -30.69 -48.46 -38.73
CA ASP A 68 -29.97 -49.21 -39.76
C ASP A 68 -28.55 -49.64 -39.34
N GLY A 69 -28.15 -49.38 -38.09
CA GLY A 69 -26.80 -49.66 -37.59
C GLY A 69 -25.73 -48.64 -37.95
N SER A 70 -26.04 -47.60 -38.74
CA SER A 70 -25.11 -46.51 -39.06
C SER A 70 -24.88 -45.58 -37.84
N PRO A 71 -23.76 -44.84 -37.76
CA PRO A 71 -23.54 -43.90 -36.66
C PRO A 71 -24.38 -42.62 -36.83
N ALA A 72 -25.30 -42.37 -35.90
CA ALA A 72 -26.02 -41.10 -35.77
C ALA A 72 -25.25 -40.14 -34.87
N THR A 73 -24.99 -38.92 -35.35
CA THR A 73 -24.33 -37.86 -34.58
C THR A 73 -25.17 -36.60 -34.49
N ALA A 74 -24.98 -35.86 -33.40
CA ALA A 74 -25.57 -34.52 -33.24
C ALA A 74 -24.60 -33.62 -32.48
N THR A 75 -24.58 -32.34 -32.83
CA THR A 75 -23.71 -31.35 -32.19
C THR A 75 -24.54 -30.30 -31.45
N ALA A 76 -23.92 -29.68 -30.44
CA ALA A 76 -24.47 -28.51 -29.78
C ALA A 76 -23.34 -27.63 -29.26
N ASP A 77 -23.47 -26.33 -29.53
CA ASP A 77 -22.56 -25.31 -29.05
C ASP A 77 -23.22 -24.51 -27.91
N VAL A 78 -22.42 -24.08 -26.93
CA VAL A 78 -22.86 -23.19 -25.86
C VAL A 78 -21.76 -22.19 -25.51
N ARG A 79 -22.16 -20.94 -25.28
CA ARG A 79 -21.26 -19.89 -24.80
C ARG A 79 -21.41 -19.70 -23.30
N THR A 80 -20.31 -19.78 -22.57
CA THR A 80 -20.22 -19.50 -21.13
C THR A 80 -19.64 -18.10 -20.88
N PRO A 81 -19.96 -17.43 -19.75
CA PRO A 81 -19.30 -16.18 -19.37
C PRO A 81 -17.77 -16.33 -19.25
N SER A 82 -17.03 -15.27 -19.58
CA SER A 82 -15.57 -15.23 -19.37
C SER A 82 -15.22 -15.15 -17.89
N CYS A 83 -13.98 -15.51 -17.52
CA CYS A 83 -13.51 -15.39 -16.14
C CYS A 83 -13.11 -13.95 -15.74
N ALA A 84 -13.33 -12.94 -16.59
CA ALA A 84 -13.03 -11.54 -16.29
C ALA A 84 -13.85 -10.95 -15.13
N HIS A 85 -14.98 -11.59 -14.79
CA HIS A 85 -15.89 -11.17 -13.73
C HIS A 85 -16.19 -12.28 -12.71
N ARG A 86 -15.38 -13.34 -12.70
CA ARG A 86 -15.60 -14.54 -11.89
C ARG A 86 -15.50 -14.28 -10.38
N MET A 87 -14.49 -13.53 -9.96
CA MET A 87 -14.21 -13.23 -8.56
C MET A 87 -14.81 -11.88 -8.17
N THR A 88 -15.35 -11.79 -6.96
CA THR A 88 -15.64 -10.51 -6.29
C THR A 88 -14.87 -10.43 -4.99
N MET A 89 -14.61 -9.20 -4.54
CA MET A 89 -13.95 -8.91 -3.27
C MET A 89 -14.72 -7.83 -2.54
N ASP A 90 -15.31 -8.19 -1.41
CA ASP A 90 -16.07 -7.30 -0.55
C ASP A 90 -15.43 -7.18 0.84
N GLY A 91 -15.75 -6.12 1.56
CA GLY A 91 -15.16 -5.85 2.87
C GLY A 91 -15.53 -4.47 3.38
N PRO A 92 -15.12 -4.13 4.60
CA PRO A 92 -15.47 -2.86 5.20
C PRO A 92 -14.83 -1.69 4.45
N ARG A 93 -15.57 -0.58 4.32
CA ARG A 93 -15.02 0.70 3.83
C ARG A 93 -14.13 1.37 4.88
N MET A 94 -14.39 1.11 6.16
CA MET A 94 -13.66 1.68 7.29
C MET A 94 -13.35 0.63 8.36
N THR A 95 -12.22 0.78 9.05
CA THR A 95 -11.85 0.02 10.25
C THR A 95 -11.13 0.94 11.23
N MET A 96 -10.73 0.42 12.39
CA MET A 96 -9.89 1.13 13.36
C MET A 96 -8.45 0.60 13.32
N ALA A 97 -7.43 1.46 13.35
CA ALA A 97 -6.06 0.99 13.60
C ALA A 97 -5.86 0.76 15.12
N PRO A 98 -5.09 -0.23 15.59
CA PRO A 98 -4.38 -1.28 14.86
C PRO A 98 -5.18 -2.61 14.79
N HIS A 99 -6.45 -2.58 14.37
CA HIS A 99 -7.34 -3.75 14.33
C HIS A 99 -7.20 -4.54 13.03
N GLY A 100 -7.76 -5.75 13.03
CA GLY A 100 -7.90 -6.57 11.83
C GLY A 100 -8.99 -6.04 10.89
N ALA A 101 -8.82 -6.26 9.60
CA ALA A 101 -9.87 -6.14 8.60
C ALA A 101 -9.98 -7.46 7.83
N ALA A 102 -11.18 -7.75 7.34
CA ALA A 102 -11.49 -8.96 6.60
C ALA A 102 -12.00 -8.60 5.21
N MET A 103 -11.48 -9.30 4.19
CA MET A 103 -11.95 -9.22 2.82
C MET A 103 -12.56 -10.56 2.42
N HIS A 104 -13.75 -10.52 1.86
CA HIS A 104 -14.53 -11.66 1.44
C HIS A 104 -14.32 -11.85 -0.06
N LEU A 105 -13.57 -12.89 -0.43
CA LEU A 105 -13.39 -13.30 -1.82
C LEU A 105 -14.49 -14.28 -2.18
N ARG A 106 -15.26 -14.01 -3.24
CA ARG A 106 -16.34 -14.92 -3.70
C ARG A 106 -16.12 -15.33 -5.14
N ASP A 107 -16.27 -16.62 -5.41
CA ASP A 107 -16.28 -17.21 -6.75
C ASP A 107 -17.72 -17.28 -7.27
N ARG A 108 -18.10 -16.29 -8.07
CA ARG A 108 -19.44 -16.23 -8.66
C ARG A 108 -19.70 -17.38 -9.63
N TRP A 109 -18.67 -18.00 -10.20
CA TRP A 109 -18.83 -19.05 -11.21
C TRP A 109 -18.87 -20.44 -10.55
N HIS A 110 -18.70 -20.56 -9.23
CA HIS A 110 -18.76 -21.83 -8.50
C HIS A 110 -17.80 -22.91 -9.05
N LEU A 111 -16.72 -22.46 -9.68
CA LEU A 111 -15.70 -23.32 -10.28
C LEU A 111 -14.67 -23.77 -9.23
N GLY A 112 -14.52 -23.05 -8.12
CA GLY A 112 -13.53 -23.32 -7.09
C GLY A 112 -12.11 -23.44 -7.65
N ASP A 113 -11.21 -23.97 -6.84
CA ASP A 113 -9.86 -24.37 -7.23
C ASP A 113 -9.08 -23.31 -8.02
N PHE A 114 -8.93 -22.13 -7.42
CA PHE A 114 -8.09 -21.09 -7.99
C PHE A 114 -7.27 -20.36 -6.94
N ALA A 115 -6.07 -19.96 -7.38
CA ALA A 115 -5.14 -19.17 -6.62
C ALA A 115 -5.36 -17.68 -6.88
N VAL A 116 -5.39 -16.90 -5.82
CA VAL A 116 -5.48 -15.44 -5.86
C VAL A 116 -4.21 -14.86 -5.25
N ARG A 117 -3.51 -14.01 -5.98
CA ARG A 117 -2.48 -13.13 -5.40
C ARG A 117 -3.19 -12.00 -4.67
N PHE A 118 -3.24 -12.11 -3.34
CA PHE A 118 -3.85 -11.14 -2.44
C PHE A 118 -2.80 -10.18 -1.89
N CYS A 119 -2.96 -8.90 -2.19
CA CYS A 119 -2.01 -7.86 -1.86
C CYS A 119 -2.63 -6.76 -1.01
N VAL A 120 -1.89 -6.27 -0.03
CA VAL A 120 -2.27 -5.14 0.82
C VAL A 120 -1.19 -4.07 0.76
N ARG A 121 -1.56 -2.87 0.36
CA ARG A 121 -0.73 -1.67 0.44
C ARG A 121 -1.15 -0.84 1.65
N THR A 122 -0.33 -0.92 2.69
CA THR A 122 -0.44 -0.11 3.92
C THR A 122 -0.08 1.36 3.62
N PRO A 123 -0.69 2.35 4.30
CA PRO A 123 -0.36 3.77 4.13
C PRO A 123 1.15 4.05 4.12
N GLY A 124 1.60 4.45 2.92
CA GLY A 124 2.97 4.76 2.53
C GLY A 124 4.00 3.63 2.63
N ALA A 125 3.58 2.40 2.87
CA ALA A 125 4.46 1.24 2.76
C ALA A 125 4.34 0.59 1.37
N ARG A 126 5.29 -0.25 1.03
CA ARG A 126 5.19 -1.09 -0.16
C ARG A 126 4.05 -2.09 -0.05
N GLU A 127 3.56 -2.53 -1.20
CA GLU A 127 2.54 -3.58 -1.26
C GLU A 127 3.11 -4.92 -0.80
N ARG A 128 2.38 -5.63 0.07
CA ARG A 128 2.74 -6.98 0.55
C ARG A 128 1.71 -7.98 0.05
N CYS A 129 2.17 -9.03 -0.60
CA CYS A 129 1.32 -10.01 -1.26
C CYS A 129 1.52 -11.41 -0.71
N ARG A 130 0.46 -12.21 -0.74
CA ARG A 130 0.48 -13.65 -0.48
C ARG A 130 -0.51 -14.36 -1.38
N THR A 131 -0.28 -15.64 -1.63
CA THR A 131 -1.22 -16.47 -2.39
C THR A 131 -2.33 -16.99 -1.47
N VAL A 132 -3.57 -16.91 -1.94
CA VAL A 132 -4.77 -17.39 -1.27
C VAL A 132 -5.46 -18.38 -2.19
N GLN A 133 -5.59 -19.63 -1.74
CA GLN A 133 -6.24 -20.72 -2.48
C GLN A 133 -7.73 -20.84 -2.13
N LEU A 134 -8.63 -20.79 -3.10
CA LEU A 134 -10.02 -21.18 -2.87
C LEU A 134 -10.17 -22.66 -3.19
N ARG A 135 -10.37 -23.49 -2.17
CA ARG A 135 -10.52 -24.96 -2.34
C ARG A 135 -11.82 -25.29 -3.07
N PRO A 136 -11.91 -26.46 -3.73
CA PRO A 136 -13.17 -27.00 -4.22
C PRO A 136 -14.21 -27.09 -3.10
N GLY A 137 -15.46 -26.68 -3.35
CA GLY A 137 -16.54 -26.66 -2.36
C GLY A 137 -16.93 -25.24 -1.96
N PRO A 138 -16.24 -24.60 -0.99
CA PRO A 138 -16.60 -23.27 -0.54
C PRO A 138 -16.39 -22.24 -1.67
N HIS A 139 -17.47 -21.55 -2.03
CA HIS A 139 -17.47 -20.48 -3.03
C HIS A 139 -17.03 -19.13 -2.46
N GLU A 140 -16.70 -19.07 -1.16
CA GLU A 140 -16.28 -17.87 -0.47
C GLU A 140 -15.08 -18.15 0.44
N ARG A 141 -14.14 -17.21 0.50
CA ARG A 141 -13.00 -17.25 1.42
C ARG A 141 -12.79 -15.88 2.06
N THR A 142 -12.75 -15.86 3.39
CA THR A 142 -12.39 -14.67 4.14
C THR A 142 -10.87 -14.56 4.31
N VAL A 143 -10.30 -13.43 3.90
CA VAL A 143 -8.87 -13.12 4.01
C VAL A 143 -8.69 -11.96 4.98
N ARG A 144 -8.05 -12.24 6.12
CA ARG A 144 -7.79 -11.23 7.17
C ARG A 144 -6.41 -10.61 7.05
N PHE A 145 -6.29 -9.32 7.31
CA PHE A 145 -5.03 -8.60 7.43
C PHE A 145 -5.11 -7.54 8.55
N ARG A 146 -3.96 -7.08 9.05
CA ARG A 146 -3.90 -6.08 10.13
C ARG A 146 -3.74 -4.68 9.56
N ALA A 147 -4.63 -3.76 9.94
CA ALA A 147 -4.51 -2.35 9.65
C ALA A 147 -3.62 -1.66 10.71
N VAL A 148 -2.30 -1.89 10.64
CA VAL A 148 -1.33 -1.48 11.69
C VAL A 148 -1.29 0.01 12.03
N ARG A 149 -1.66 0.92 11.11
CA ARG A 149 -1.65 2.37 11.33
C ARG A 149 -2.83 3.06 10.64
N PRO A 150 -3.21 4.29 11.05
CA PRO A 150 -4.26 5.04 10.38
C PRO A 150 -3.90 5.41 8.94
N GLY A 151 -4.93 5.59 8.10
CA GLY A 151 -4.78 6.01 6.71
C GLY A 151 -5.54 5.11 5.71
N GLY A 152 -5.37 5.39 4.43
CA GLY A 152 -6.01 4.67 3.34
C GLY A 152 -5.23 3.44 2.90
N TYR A 153 -5.80 2.26 3.09
CA TYR A 153 -5.32 0.99 2.57
C TYR A 153 -5.82 0.76 1.13
N VAL A 154 -5.01 0.08 0.33
CA VAL A 154 -5.44 -0.51 -0.95
C VAL A 154 -5.28 -2.01 -0.87
N VAL A 155 -6.34 -2.74 -1.17
CA VAL A 155 -6.33 -4.20 -1.23
C VAL A 155 -6.59 -4.62 -2.67
N THR A 156 -5.76 -5.53 -3.17
CA THR A 156 -5.87 -6.08 -4.52
C THR A 156 -5.94 -7.59 -4.45
N ALA A 157 -6.87 -8.18 -5.20
CA ALA A 157 -6.95 -9.61 -5.43
C ALA A 157 -6.80 -9.85 -6.94
N ALA A 158 -5.79 -10.62 -7.34
CA ALA A 158 -5.50 -10.88 -8.75
C ALA A 158 -5.41 -12.38 -9.05
N MET A 159 -6.00 -12.77 -10.18
CA MET A 159 -5.92 -14.09 -10.82
C MET A 159 -5.61 -13.86 -12.32
N PRO A 160 -5.24 -14.89 -13.10
CA PRO A 160 -4.78 -14.69 -14.48
C PRO A 160 -5.71 -13.84 -15.37
N TYR A 161 -7.02 -13.99 -15.20
CA TYR A 161 -8.03 -13.36 -16.05
C TYR A 161 -8.71 -12.14 -15.41
N GLN A 162 -8.39 -11.81 -14.15
CA GLN A 162 -9.12 -10.78 -13.41
C GLN A 162 -8.30 -10.15 -12.29
N ARG A 163 -8.43 -8.83 -12.14
CA ARG A 163 -7.92 -8.08 -10.99
C ARG A 163 -9.05 -7.26 -10.37
N VAL A 164 -9.27 -7.43 -9.07
CA VAL A 164 -10.24 -6.67 -8.28
C VAL A 164 -9.50 -5.84 -7.24
N ARG A 165 -9.90 -4.58 -7.09
CA ARG A 165 -9.28 -3.62 -6.16
C ARG A 165 -10.34 -3.03 -5.23
N ARG A 166 -10.02 -2.95 -3.95
CA ARG A 166 -10.80 -2.24 -2.93
C ARG A 166 -9.91 -1.25 -2.18
N THR A 167 -10.52 -0.19 -1.69
CA THR A 167 -9.88 0.78 -0.80
C THR A 167 -10.63 0.84 0.51
N MET A 168 -9.89 0.93 1.61
CA MET A 168 -10.44 0.99 2.97
C MET A 168 -9.69 2.06 3.74
N ARG A 169 -10.35 2.77 4.64
CA ARG A 169 -9.70 3.70 5.57
C ARG A 169 -9.62 3.10 6.97
N ALA A 170 -8.43 3.09 7.56
CA ALA A 170 -8.27 2.81 8.98
C ALA A 170 -8.27 4.14 9.75
N ASN A 171 -9.23 4.30 10.65
CA ASN A 171 -9.36 5.48 11.49
C ASN A 171 -8.45 5.35 12.73
N PRO A 172 -7.91 6.46 13.23
CA PRO A 172 -7.14 6.47 14.46
C PRO A 172 -8.05 6.24 15.67
N PRO A 173 -7.61 5.49 16.70
CA PRO A 173 -8.36 5.30 17.95
C PRO A 173 -8.81 6.60 18.62
N SER A 174 -8.02 7.66 18.48
CA SER A 174 -8.31 8.99 19.04
C SER A 174 -9.39 9.76 18.26
N GLY A 175 -9.99 9.18 17.22
CA GLY A 175 -10.96 9.84 16.33
C GLY A 175 -10.34 10.84 15.35
N ARG A 176 -9.16 11.41 15.69
CA ARG A 176 -8.38 12.32 14.83
C ARG A 176 -6.95 11.84 14.71
N LEU A 177 -6.36 12.07 13.53
CA LEU A 177 -4.95 11.72 13.26
C LEU A 177 -4.05 12.60 14.14
N ARG A 178 -3.12 12.00 14.88
CA ARG A 178 -2.15 12.72 15.72
C ARG A 178 -0.84 12.90 14.99
N ILE A 179 -0.50 14.16 14.73
CA ILE A 179 0.77 14.59 14.12
C ILE A 179 1.62 15.21 15.23
N LEU A 180 2.84 14.71 15.42
CA LEU A 180 3.88 15.35 16.21
C LEU A 180 4.84 16.06 15.26
N ALA A 181 5.01 17.38 15.38
CA ALA A 181 6.07 18.13 14.73
C ALA A 181 7.14 18.43 15.78
N THR A 182 8.32 17.82 15.66
CA THR A 182 9.38 17.83 16.67
C THR A 182 10.73 18.15 16.04
N GLY A 183 11.62 18.81 16.77
CA GLY A 183 12.91 19.22 16.20
C GLY A 183 13.62 20.31 16.99
N ASP A 184 14.69 20.84 16.42
CA ASP A 184 15.38 22.02 16.96
C ASP A 184 14.68 23.32 16.53
N SER A 185 15.38 24.45 16.48
CA SER A 185 14.80 25.73 16.02
C SER A 185 14.27 25.65 14.59
N MET A 186 14.76 24.73 13.75
CA MET A 186 14.40 24.64 12.34
C MET A 186 12.91 24.31 12.14
N ILE A 187 12.24 23.68 13.11
CA ILE A 187 10.83 23.31 13.01
C ILE A 187 9.84 24.46 13.34
N GLN A 188 10.27 25.52 14.04
CA GLN A 188 9.40 26.51 14.73
C GLN A 188 8.44 27.34 13.86
N LEU A 189 8.67 27.43 12.54
CA LEU A 189 7.70 28.03 11.61
C LEU A 189 6.91 26.96 10.85
N ILE A 190 7.56 25.85 10.54
CA ILE A 190 6.96 24.77 9.75
C ILE A 190 5.83 24.11 10.52
N ASP A 191 6.01 23.89 11.82
CA ASP A 191 5.00 23.28 12.69
C ASP A 191 3.68 24.06 12.74
N SER A 192 3.75 25.39 12.71
CA SER A 192 2.62 26.31 12.75
C SER A 192 1.84 26.25 11.44
N PHE A 193 2.54 26.21 10.30
CA PHE A 193 1.90 25.98 9.00
C PHE A 193 1.33 24.56 8.85
N ILE A 194 1.99 23.53 9.41
CA ILE A 194 1.42 22.18 9.47
C ILE A 194 0.14 22.20 10.29
N ARG A 195 0.13 22.84 11.46
CA ARG A 195 -1.04 22.98 12.33
C ARG A 195 -2.18 23.70 11.64
N GLU A 196 -1.92 24.81 10.97
CA GLU A 196 -2.91 25.56 10.19
C GLU A 196 -3.54 24.66 9.12
N ARG A 197 -2.71 24.01 8.30
CA ARG A 197 -3.17 23.12 7.21
C ARG A 197 -3.88 21.87 7.71
N ALA A 198 -3.54 21.38 8.90
CA ALA A 198 -4.17 20.22 9.52
C ALA A 198 -5.62 20.49 9.97
N ARG A 199 -6.02 21.75 10.17
CA ARG A 199 -7.39 22.12 10.57
C ARG A 199 -8.43 21.66 9.55
N SER A 200 -8.16 21.82 8.25
CA SER A 200 -9.10 21.43 7.17
C SER A 200 -9.35 19.93 7.09
N VAL A 201 -8.41 19.11 7.58
CA VAL A 201 -8.50 17.64 7.62
C VAL A 201 -8.75 17.10 9.03
N ARG A 202 -9.08 17.99 9.99
CA ARG A 202 -9.38 17.67 11.40
C ARG A 202 -8.30 16.82 12.09
N ALA A 203 -7.02 16.99 11.72
CA ALA A 203 -5.90 16.34 12.40
C ALA A 203 -5.44 17.17 13.62
N LEU A 204 -4.92 16.49 14.64
CA LEU A 204 -4.37 17.11 15.86
C LEU A 204 -2.86 17.25 15.71
N VAL A 205 -2.33 18.46 15.86
CA VAL A 205 -0.90 18.73 15.76
C VAL A 205 -0.34 19.14 17.12
N ARG A 206 0.61 18.36 17.63
CA ARG A 206 1.46 18.73 18.76
C ARG A 206 2.79 19.22 18.23
N SER A 207 3.18 20.42 18.62
CA SER A 207 4.52 20.95 18.35
C SER A 207 5.44 20.75 19.53
N ASP A 208 6.70 20.47 19.23
CA ASP A 208 7.77 20.36 20.20
C ASP A 208 9.10 20.83 19.59
N ALA A 209 9.35 22.13 19.65
CA ALA A 209 10.62 22.71 19.21
C ALA A 209 11.57 22.89 20.40
N ARG A 210 12.78 22.35 20.27
CA ARG A 210 13.82 22.34 21.30
C ARG A 210 15.04 23.09 20.79
N VAL A 211 14.98 24.42 20.91
CA VAL A 211 16.00 25.34 20.40
C VAL A 211 17.40 25.00 20.95
N SER A 212 18.43 25.14 20.10
CA SER A 212 19.84 24.92 20.46
C SER A 212 20.24 23.48 20.84
N THR A 213 19.33 22.51 20.69
CA THR A 213 19.58 21.08 20.93
C THR A 213 19.95 20.34 19.64
N GLY A 214 20.66 19.22 19.76
CA GLY A 214 21.13 18.41 18.62
C GLY A 214 21.42 16.96 19.05
N ILE A 215 21.41 16.01 18.11
CA ILE A 215 21.67 14.57 18.38
C ILE A 215 23.10 14.33 18.91
N SER A 216 24.04 15.14 18.46
CA SER A 216 25.44 15.17 18.88
C SER A 216 25.68 15.92 20.18
N LYS A 217 24.65 16.58 20.74
CA LYS A 217 24.75 17.45 21.93
C LYS A 217 23.80 16.99 23.06
N PRO A 218 23.99 15.79 23.63
CA PRO A 218 23.06 15.21 24.59
C PRO A 218 23.02 15.91 25.96
N SER A 219 24.01 16.74 26.30
CA SER A 219 24.07 17.47 27.57
C SER A 219 22.95 18.50 27.75
N LEU A 220 22.42 19.05 26.66
CA LEU A 220 21.27 19.95 26.70
C LEU A 220 19.94 19.19 26.61
N LEU A 221 19.90 18.15 25.76
CA LEU A 221 18.77 17.24 25.60
C LEU A 221 19.25 15.96 24.89
N ASP A 222 19.09 14.79 25.51
CA ASP A 222 19.28 13.52 24.79
C ASP A 222 18.04 13.24 23.93
N TRP A 223 18.16 13.52 22.64
CA TRP A 223 17.10 13.31 21.65
C TRP A 223 16.60 11.88 21.54
N ARG A 224 17.38 10.86 21.92
CA ARG A 224 16.94 9.46 21.91
C ARG A 224 16.03 9.18 23.09
N VAL A 225 16.39 9.66 24.27
CA VAL A 225 15.55 9.59 25.48
C VAL A 225 14.24 10.33 25.22
N HIS A 226 14.34 11.57 24.74
CA HIS A 226 13.19 12.41 24.41
C HIS A 226 12.27 11.76 23.37
N ALA A 227 12.85 11.14 22.32
CA ALA A 227 12.07 10.41 21.32
C ALA A 227 11.28 9.24 21.92
N ARG A 228 11.86 8.52 22.88
CA ARG A 228 11.17 7.41 23.58
C ARG A 228 10.00 7.94 24.41
N GLU A 229 10.21 9.02 25.16
CA GLU A 229 9.17 9.68 25.95
C GLU A 229 8.02 10.18 25.08
N GLN A 230 8.34 10.87 23.98
CA GLN A 230 7.35 11.34 23.01
C GLN A 230 6.59 10.18 22.36
N ALA A 231 7.27 9.12 21.94
CA ALA A 231 6.64 7.96 21.32
C ALA A 231 5.72 7.20 22.29
N ALA A 232 6.13 7.07 23.57
CA ALA A 232 5.36 6.38 24.60
C ALA A 232 4.16 7.21 25.09
N GLY A 233 4.37 8.50 25.39
CA GLY A 233 3.33 9.38 25.94
C GLY A 233 2.35 9.87 24.89
N LEU A 234 2.84 10.36 23.74
CA LEU A 234 2.00 10.98 22.71
C LEU A 234 1.44 9.96 21.71
N ARG A 235 2.14 8.85 21.50
CA ARG A 235 1.81 7.79 20.53
C ARG A 235 1.38 8.36 19.16
N PRO A 236 2.22 9.21 18.53
CA PRO A 236 1.83 9.92 17.30
C PRO A 236 1.63 8.95 16.13
N ASP A 237 0.58 9.17 15.33
CA ASP A 237 0.35 8.42 14.09
C ASP A 237 1.34 8.85 13.00
N VAL A 238 1.73 10.12 13.04
CA VAL A 238 2.71 10.76 12.17
C VAL A 238 3.69 11.56 13.03
N THR A 239 4.98 11.39 12.80
CA THR A 239 6.03 12.26 13.35
C THR A 239 6.72 12.99 12.21
N VAL A 240 6.74 14.32 12.26
CA VAL A 240 7.52 15.19 11.38
C VAL A 240 8.72 15.68 12.17
N VAL A 241 9.92 15.35 11.72
CA VAL A 241 11.18 15.69 12.40
C VAL A 241 11.96 16.70 11.55
N PHE A 242 12.40 17.80 12.15
CA PHE A 242 13.38 18.69 11.52
C PHE A 242 14.44 19.11 12.54
N LEU A 243 15.60 18.50 12.44
CA LEU A 243 16.65 18.52 13.45
C LEU A 243 18.00 18.36 12.78
N GLY A 244 19.00 19.10 13.25
CA GLY A 244 20.38 18.95 12.81
C GLY A 244 21.16 20.26 12.68
N ALA A 245 20.52 21.41 12.90
CA ALA A 245 21.17 22.70 12.72
C ALA A 245 22.17 23.01 13.83
N ASN A 246 21.96 22.44 15.03
CA ASN A 246 22.83 22.64 16.20
C ASN A 246 23.74 21.44 16.47
N ASP A 247 23.95 20.61 15.45
CA ASP A 247 24.83 19.46 15.50
C ASP A 247 26.26 19.81 15.04
N GLY A 248 27.15 18.82 15.06
CA GLY A 248 28.56 18.99 14.69
C GLY A 248 29.53 18.84 15.86
N PHE A 249 29.02 18.55 17.06
CA PHE A 249 29.85 18.21 18.21
C PHE A 249 30.48 16.82 18.04
N PRO A 250 31.66 16.56 18.61
CA PRO A 250 32.24 15.22 18.61
C PRO A 250 31.30 14.18 19.25
N ILE A 251 31.16 13.03 18.62
CA ILE A 251 30.36 11.91 19.14
C ILE A 251 31.17 10.62 19.09
N ALA A 252 31.14 9.86 20.18
CA ALA A 252 31.86 8.60 20.31
C ALA A 252 33.35 8.71 19.91
N GLY A 253 34.02 9.80 20.33
CA GLY A 253 35.43 10.06 20.03
C GLY A 253 35.71 10.55 18.60
N ALA A 254 34.72 10.58 17.70
CA ALA A 254 34.88 11.11 16.36
C ALA A 254 34.55 12.61 16.32
N ALA A 255 35.49 13.43 15.85
CA ALA A 255 35.20 14.81 15.47
C ALA A 255 34.26 14.83 14.26
N CYS A 256 33.37 15.83 14.19
CA CYS A 256 32.61 16.07 12.97
C CYS A 256 33.58 16.45 11.84
N CYS A 257 33.38 16.05 10.60
CA CYS A 257 32.18 15.46 10.01
C CYS A 257 32.53 14.28 9.07
N GLY A 258 33.53 13.49 9.48
CA GLY A 258 34.05 12.36 8.72
C GLY A 258 33.18 11.10 8.82
N VAL A 259 33.63 10.04 8.15
CA VAL A 259 32.89 8.76 8.02
C VAL A 259 32.46 8.19 9.38
N SER A 260 33.35 8.18 10.38
CA SER A 260 33.03 7.67 11.73
C SER A 260 31.94 8.49 12.43
N TRP A 261 31.96 9.81 12.28
CA TRP A 261 30.94 10.69 12.82
C TRP A 261 29.59 10.47 12.13
N ILE A 262 29.59 10.40 10.79
CA ILE A 262 28.37 10.15 9.99
C ILE A 262 27.74 8.81 10.39
N ALA A 263 28.55 7.76 10.57
CA ALA A 263 28.06 6.45 10.96
C ALA A 263 27.42 6.45 12.36
N GLU A 264 28.04 7.09 13.35
CA GLU A 264 27.47 7.18 14.70
C GLU A 264 26.22 8.06 14.74
N TYR A 265 26.22 9.19 14.02
CA TYR A 265 25.03 10.03 13.88
C TYR A 265 23.87 9.24 13.23
N ALA A 266 24.16 8.50 12.16
CA ALA A 266 23.18 7.66 11.48
C ALA A 266 22.61 6.59 12.40
N ARG A 267 23.44 5.97 13.24
CA ARG A 267 23.01 4.99 14.24
C ARG A 267 22.01 5.60 15.23
N ARG A 268 22.31 6.78 15.78
CA ARG A 268 21.43 7.50 16.73
C ARG A 268 20.13 7.96 16.07
N ALA A 269 20.20 8.54 14.87
CA ALA A 269 19.02 8.96 14.13
C ALA A 269 18.13 7.77 13.75
N ARG A 270 18.72 6.62 13.38
CA ARG A 270 17.99 5.38 13.09
C ARG A 270 17.25 4.85 14.31
N GLU A 271 17.83 4.96 15.50
CA GLU A 271 17.17 4.61 16.76
C GLU A 271 15.91 5.47 16.98
N MET A 272 16.01 6.79 16.78
CA MET A 272 14.86 7.70 16.85
C MET A 272 13.79 7.38 15.79
N MET A 273 14.19 7.13 14.55
CA MET A 273 13.27 6.74 13.46
C MET A 273 12.47 5.49 13.83
N ARG A 274 13.13 4.45 14.35
CA ARG A 274 12.48 3.21 14.79
C ARG A 274 11.57 3.44 15.99
N THR A 275 12.01 4.26 16.95
CA THR A 275 11.23 4.64 18.13
C THR A 275 9.90 5.30 17.71
N TYR A 276 9.93 6.28 16.81
CA TYR A 276 8.70 6.93 16.32
C TYR A 276 7.87 6.05 15.38
N ALA A 277 8.50 5.16 14.61
CA ALA A 277 7.78 4.19 13.77
C ALA A 277 6.93 3.23 14.61
N ARG A 278 7.31 2.96 15.86
CA ARG A 278 6.52 2.16 16.82
C ARG A 278 6.10 0.79 16.25
N GLY A 279 7.04 0.09 15.61
CA GLY A 279 6.76 -1.19 14.93
C GLY A 279 5.75 -1.07 13.78
N GLY A 280 5.80 0.07 13.07
CA GLY A 280 4.91 0.38 11.96
C GLY A 280 3.53 0.87 12.35
N ARG A 281 3.30 1.27 13.61
CA ARG A 281 2.07 1.94 14.05
C ARG A 281 2.11 3.45 13.84
N GLY A 282 3.31 4.04 13.79
CA GLY A 282 3.55 5.42 13.39
C GLY A 282 4.25 5.49 12.04
N ARG A 283 4.26 6.68 11.43
CA ARG A 283 5.05 6.98 10.23
C ARG A 283 5.88 8.24 10.43
N VAL A 284 7.14 8.20 10.02
CA VAL A 284 8.10 9.28 10.24
C VAL A 284 8.38 10.02 8.94
N TYR A 285 8.38 11.34 9.00
CA TYR A 285 8.76 12.25 7.93
C TYR A 285 9.92 13.09 8.43
N TRP A 286 11.14 12.83 7.97
CA TRP A 286 12.33 13.54 8.42
C TRP A 286 12.79 14.53 7.36
N LEU A 287 12.84 15.82 7.69
CA LEU A 287 13.21 16.89 6.79
C LEU A 287 14.74 17.01 6.75
N LEU A 288 15.31 16.98 5.54
CA LEU A 288 16.73 17.19 5.34
C LEU A 288 17.07 18.68 5.37
N LEU A 289 18.28 19.03 5.80
CA LEU A 289 18.73 20.40 6.00
C LEU A 289 19.13 21.05 4.67
N PRO A 290 18.49 22.15 4.25
CA PRO A 290 18.96 22.92 3.11
C PRO A 290 20.32 23.58 3.36
N ALA A 291 21.15 23.69 2.31
CA ALA A 291 22.48 24.26 2.45
C ALA A 291 22.43 25.68 3.07
N PRO A 292 23.30 25.96 4.06
CA PRO A 292 23.41 27.27 4.71
C PRO A 292 24.27 28.22 3.88
N ARG A 293 24.24 29.52 4.18
CA ARG A 293 25.05 30.52 3.45
C ARG A 293 26.56 30.31 3.63
N ASP A 294 27.01 30.27 4.87
CA ASP A 294 28.43 30.32 5.25
C ASP A 294 28.65 29.68 6.64
N GLY A 295 29.90 29.74 7.11
CA GLY A 295 30.32 29.24 8.42
C GLY A 295 30.40 27.72 8.53
N LEU A 296 30.53 27.25 9.78
CA LEU A 296 30.71 25.83 10.13
C LEU A 296 29.54 24.94 9.62
N PHE A 297 28.35 25.52 9.48
CA PHE A 297 27.17 24.80 8.99
C PHE A 297 27.37 24.22 7.59
N ARG A 298 28.22 24.83 6.73
CA ARG A 298 28.52 24.32 5.38
C ARG A 298 29.17 22.94 5.40
N GLN A 299 29.89 22.59 6.46
CA GLN A 299 30.46 21.25 6.66
C GLN A 299 29.47 20.32 7.35
N ILE A 300 28.73 20.83 8.34
CA ILE A 300 27.86 20.03 9.21
C ILE A 300 26.61 19.54 8.47
N PHE A 301 25.91 20.40 7.73
CA PHE A 301 24.61 20.06 7.15
C PHE A 301 24.69 18.92 6.12
N PRO A 302 25.68 18.89 5.19
CA PRO A 302 25.87 17.75 4.30
C PRO A 302 26.13 16.44 5.05
N ALA A 303 26.93 16.47 6.12
CA ALA A 303 27.22 15.28 6.92
C ALA A 303 26.00 14.77 7.70
N VAL A 304 25.20 15.67 8.26
CA VAL A 304 23.90 15.34 8.88
C VAL A 304 22.97 14.71 7.83
N ASN A 305 22.82 15.32 6.65
CA ASN A 305 21.96 14.76 5.60
C ASN A 305 22.47 13.41 5.10
N ALA A 306 23.78 13.22 4.95
CA ALA A 306 24.38 11.93 4.61
C ALA A 306 24.05 10.86 5.68
N ALA A 307 24.19 11.21 6.95
CA ALA A 307 23.86 10.33 8.06
C ALA A 307 22.37 9.99 8.11
N LEU A 308 21.47 10.95 7.84
CA LEU A 308 20.02 10.72 7.78
C LEU A 308 19.62 9.80 6.62
N ARG A 309 20.25 9.97 5.45
CA ARG A 309 20.07 9.07 4.30
C ARG A 309 20.54 7.66 4.64
N GLN A 310 21.70 7.51 5.27
CA GLN A 310 22.19 6.21 5.75
C GLN A 310 21.24 5.61 6.81
N ALA A 311 20.78 6.40 7.77
CA ALA A 311 19.86 5.96 8.83
C ALA A 311 18.54 5.41 8.28
N ALA A 312 18.01 6.01 7.20
CA ALA A 312 16.73 5.64 6.60
C ALA A 312 16.79 4.37 5.72
N GLN A 313 17.99 3.86 5.39
CA GLN A 313 18.13 2.67 4.54
C GLN A 313 17.37 1.46 5.12
N GLY A 314 16.54 0.83 4.29
CA GLY A 314 15.69 -0.30 4.68
C GLY A 314 14.47 0.07 5.55
N LEU A 315 14.22 1.34 5.85
CA LEU A 315 13.07 1.81 6.64
C LEU A 315 11.97 2.47 5.81
N GLY A 316 11.98 2.35 4.48
CA GLY A 316 11.05 3.05 3.59
C GLY A 316 9.56 2.78 3.81
N ASP A 317 9.21 1.66 4.47
CA ASP A 317 7.82 1.37 4.87
C ASP A 317 7.33 2.28 6.02
N ASP A 318 8.26 2.79 6.82
CA ASP A 318 7.99 3.52 8.07
C ASP A 318 8.50 4.97 8.05
N VAL A 319 9.54 5.25 7.26
CA VAL A 319 10.26 6.52 7.23
C VAL A 319 10.29 7.07 5.81
N ARG A 320 9.98 8.36 5.67
CA ARG A 320 10.18 9.14 4.45
C ARG A 320 11.11 10.31 4.75
N LEU A 321 12.16 10.47 3.95
CA LEU A 321 12.93 11.71 3.93
C LEU A 321 12.20 12.74 3.05
N ILE A 322 12.16 13.98 3.53
CA ILE A 322 11.67 15.13 2.77
C ILE A 322 12.89 15.94 2.37
N GLU A 323 13.23 15.86 1.08
CA GLU A 323 14.41 16.46 0.45
C GLU A 323 14.26 17.99 0.32
N LEU A 324 14.16 18.69 1.46
CA LEU A 324 14.14 20.16 1.47
C LEU A 324 15.47 20.73 0.97
N ASP A 325 16.56 19.99 1.11
CA ASP A 325 17.87 20.34 0.58
C ASP A 325 17.87 20.42 -0.95
N GLU A 326 17.25 19.48 -1.65
CA GLU A 326 17.10 19.58 -3.09
C GLU A 326 16.10 20.67 -3.50
N VAL A 327 14.99 20.81 -2.77
CA VAL A 327 13.97 21.83 -3.09
C VAL A 327 14.51 23.24 -2.90
N PHE A 328 15.21 23.52 -1.80
CA PHE A 328 15.64 24.88 -1.50
C PHE A 328 17.05 25.18 -1.95
N THR A 329 17.92 24.18 -2.12
CA THR A 329 19.33 24.35 -2.44
C THR A 329 19.80 23.28 -3.44
N PRO A 330 19.20 23.24 -4.64
CA PRO A 330 19.53 22.22 -5.63
C PRO A 330 21.03 22.23 -5.95
N GLY A 331 21.66 21.06 -5.94
CA GLY A 331 23.11 20.91 -6.09
C GLY A 331 23.92 21.45 -4.89
N GLY A 332 23.31 21.54 -3.70
CA GLY A 332 23.95 21.97 -2.47
C GLY A 332 24.28 23.47 -2.40
N ARG A 333 23.74 24.30 -3.31
CA ARG A 333 24.04 25.74 -3.37
C ARG A 333 23.00 26.55 -2.61
N PHE A 334 23.47 27.37 -1.66
CA PHE A 334 22.62 28.32 -0.95
C PHE A 334 21.94 29.29 -1.92
N ARG A 335 20.67 29.60 -1.65
CA ARG A 335 19.95 30.71 -2.26
C ARG A 335 19.03 31.37 -1.25
N SER A 336 19.05 32.70 -1.22
CA SER A 336 18.15 33.49 -0.35
C SER A 336 16.73 33.56 -0.90
N SER A 337 16.59 33.44 -2.23
CA SER A 337 15.33 33.56 -2.96
C SER A 337 15.22 32.50 -4.05
N MET A 338 13.99 32.07 -4.34
CA MET A 338 13.67 31.11 -5.40
C MET A 338 12.34 31.44 -6.05
N GLU A 339 12.05 30.79 -7.15
CA GLU A 339 10.74 30.90 -7.79
C GLU A 339 9.73 29.98 -7.09
N ILE A 340 8.58 30.53 -6.74
CA ILE A 340 7.41 29.80 -6.23
C ILE A 340 6.20 30.35 -6.95
N ASP A 341 5.44 29.48 -7.63
CA ASP A 341 4.21 29.84 -8.34
C ASP A 341 4.42 31.02 -9.33
N GLY A 342 5.52 30.99 -10.10
CA GLY A 342 5.88 32.00 -11.10
C GLY A 342 6.50 33.29 -10.54
N LYS A 343 6.70 33.40 -9.22
CA LYS A 343 7.22 34.62 -8.57
C LYS A 343 8.54 34.35 -7.84
N ARG A 344 9.53 35.23 -8.06
CA ARG A 344 10.77 35.24 -7.28
C ARG A 344 10.48 35.77 -5.87
N VAL A 345 10.64 34.92 -4.87
CA VAL A 345 10.37 35.26 -3.46
C VAL A 345 11.55 34.87 -2.57
N ARG A 346 11.77 35.63 -1.50
CA ARG A 346 12.75 35.28 -0.46
C ARG A 346 12.22 34.10 0.35
N VAL A 347 13.06 33.10 0.59
CA VAL A 347 12.71 31.86 1.32
C VAL A 347 13.63 31.57 2.51
N ARG A 348 14.61 32.44 2.75
CA ARG A 348 15.55 32.38 3.88
C ARG A 348 15.45 33.62 4.74
N GLN A 349 15.73 33.45 6.02
CA GLN A 349 15.99 34.57 6.93
C GLN A 349 17.37 35.19 6.62
N SER A 350 17.63 36.37 7.19
CA SER A 350 18.88 37.10 7.00
C SER A 350 20.10 36.32 7.50
N ASP A 351 19.93 35.47 8.52
CA ASP A 351 20.97 34.61 9.10
C ASP A 351 21.56 33.56 8.14
N GLY A 352 20.91 33.30 7.00
CA GLY A 352 21.39 32.33 6.02
C GLY A 352 21.23 30.86 6.42
N VAL A 353 20.52 30.56 7.51
CA VAL A 353 20.26 29.20 8.02
C VAL A 353 18.76 28.90 8.01
N HIS A 354 17.95 29.75 8.63
CA HIS A 354 16.53 29.46 8.83
C HIS A 354 15.68 29.77 7.59
N LEU A 355 14.58 29.03 7.44
CA LEU A 355 13.52 29.41 6.51
C LEU A 355 12.77 30.63 7.06
N ASN A 356 12.40 31.57 6.19
CA ASN A 356 11.43 32.59 6.55
C ASN A 356 9.99 32.05 6.45
N THR A 357 9.00 32.89 6.70
CA THR A 357 7.56 32.55 6.59
C THR A 357 7.21 31.88 5.26
N THR A 358 7.65 32.43 4.13
CA THR A 358 7.37 31.88 2.79
C THR A 358 8.01 30.50 2.59
N GLY A 359 9.28 30.34 2.98
CA GLY A 359 9.97 29.06 2.92
C GLY A 359 9.33 28.01 3.82
N ALA A 360 8.99 28.36 5.06
CA ALA A 360 8.34 27.46 6.01
C ALA A 360 6.94 27.02 5.52
N ALA A 361 6.18 27.93 4.91
CA ALA A 361 4.88 27.63 4.31
C ALA A 361 5.00 26.62 3.15
N LEU A 362 6.04 26.74 2.32
CA LEU A 362 6.35 25.77 1.26
C LEU A 362 6.78 24.42 1.84
N ALA A 363 7.67 24.40 2.83
CA ALA A 363 8.11 23.16 3.49
C ALA A 363 6.93 22.41 4.12
N ALA A 364 6.04 23.11 4.83
CA ALA A 364 4.80 22.53 5.36
C ALA A 364 3.89 21.99 4.25
N ARG A 365 3.78 22.69 3.11
CA ARG A 365 3.02 22.21 1.93
C ARG A 365 3.58 20.88 1.42
N LEU A 366 4.90 20.74 1.34
CA LEU A 366 5.56 19.50 0.92
C LEU A 366 5.31 18.34 1.88
N VAL A 367 5.35 18.61 3.18
CA VAL A 367 4.98 17.61 4.22
C VAL A 367 3.52 17.17 4.05
N MET A 368 2.58 18.11 3.94
CA MET A 368 1.16 17.79 3.77
C MET A 368 0.89 17.01 2.46
N SER A 369 1.58 17.36 1.37
CA SER A 369 1.52 16.62 0.11
C SER A 369 2.09 15.21 0.25
N ALA A 370 3.20 15.03 0.98
CA ALA A 370 3.76 13.70 1.25
C ALA A 370 2.81 12.83 2.07
N LEU A 371 2.12 13.40 3.07
CA LEU A 371 1.09 12.70 3.85
C LEU A 371 -0.08 12.22 2.99
N ARG A 372 -0.55 13.03 2.04
CA ARG A 372 -1.61 12.64 1.09
C ARG A 372 -1.15 11.57 0.11
N ARG A 373 0.05 11.70 -0.47
CA ARG A 373 0.64 10.69 -1.35
C ARG A 373 0.76 9.33 -0.68
N ASP A 374 1.16 9.34 0.59
CA ASP A 374 1.27 8.14 1.42
C ASP A 374 -0.09 7.67 1.98
N ARG A 375 -1.20 8.35 1.65
CA ARG A 375 -2.57 8.06 2.11
C ARG A 375 -2.73 8.13 3.63
N MET A 376 -1.85 8.82 4.35
CA MET A 376 -2.05 9.14 5.77
C MET A 376 -3.22 10.12 5.94
N LEU A 377 -3.33 11.08 5.02
CA LEU A 377 -4.47 11.98 4.88
C LEU A 377 -5.36 11.57 3.70
N PRO A 378 -6.64 11.99 3.68
CA PRO A 378 -7.52 11.89 2.50
C PRO A 378 -6.94 12.49 1.23
#